data_AF-A0A9P6GXE3-F1
#
_entry.id   AF-A0A9P6GXE3-F1
#
_cell.length_a   1.000
_cell.length_b   1.000
_cell.length_c   1.000
_cell.angle_alpha   90.00
_cell.angle_beta   90.00
_cell.angle_gamma   90.00
#
_symmetry.space_group_name_H-M   'P 1'
#
loop_
_entity.id
_entity.type
_entity.pdbx_description
1 polymer ?
#
loop_
_entity_poly.entity_id
_entity_poly.type
_entity_poly.pdbx_seq_one_letter_code
_entity_poly.pdbx_strand_id
1 'polypeptide(L)'
;MSKDNLITCKTWKKTKKCRIDCPFRHSTYHEVKQRKDIMCYWEDKGGCTKYRCEYKHNDPLKDEWKEVRVKSLNEIIQTKSTIERLNAEACVEIDLENIKKEKEVDISNSEEFVAEKDTTVNDVVETIIETKKRAIEEESKLSNEEDVKRYKNEIVYEDIDEEIKELDKELEELDDILKDTE
;
A
#
# COMPACT_ATOMS: atom_id res chain seq x y z
N MET A 1 -1.46 1.40 17.11
CA MET A 1 -1.23 1.46 15.65
C MET A 1 0.26 1.53 15.24
N SER A 2 1.22 1.11 16.08
CA SER A 2 2.66 1.25 15.78
C SER A 2 3.35 -0.04 15.28
N LYS A 3 2.60 -1.16 15.13
CA LYS A 3 3.20 -2.46 14.77
C LYS A 3 3.61 -2.56 13.29
N ASP A 4 2.96 -1.80 12.41
CA ASP A 4 3.14 -1.93 10.97
C ASP A 4 4.23 -1.01 10.39
N ASN A 5 4.73 -0.05 11.18
CA ASN A 5 5.80 0.84 10.72
C ASN A 5 7.12 0.07 10.65
N LEU A 6 7.82 0.16 9.50
CA LEU A 6 9.11 -0.48 9.29
C LEU A 6 10.26 0.19 10.07
N ILE A 7 10.07 1.43 10.52
CA ILE A 7 11.05 2.23 11.24
C ILE A 7 10.78 2.16 12.75
N THR A 8 11.80 1.73 13.51
CA THR A 8 11.72 1.69 14.97
C THR A 8 11.85 3.08 15.58
N CYS A 9 11.02 3.38 16.57
CA CYS A 9 11.08 4.61 17.35
C CYS A 9 12.41 4.71 18.11
N LYS A 10 13.20 5.76 17.85
CA LYS A 10 14.50 5.99 18.51
C LYS A 10 14.35 6.23 20.01
N THR A 11 13.32 6.96 20.42
CA THR A 11 13.04 7.28 21.83
C THR A 11 12.69 6.00 22.58
N TRP A 12 11.68 5.27 22.12
CA TRP A 12 11.31 3.99 22.70
C TRP A 12 12.46 2.98 22.71
N LYS A 13 13.27 2.93 21.64
CA LYS A 13 14.42 2.01 21.58
C LYS A 13 15.41 2.25 22.73
N LYS A 14 15.63 3.51 23.12
CA LYS A 14 16.52 3.90 24.22
C LYS A 14 15.89 3.75 25.60
N THR A 15 14.67 4.25 25.77
CA THR A 15 14.06 4.43 27.11
C THR A 15 13.01 3.38 27.44
N LYS A 16 12.58 2.58 26.46
CA LYS A 16 11.40 1.70 26.50
C LYS A 16 10.09 2.41 26.86
N LYS A 17 10.10 3.74 26.92
CA LYS A 17 8.96 4.61 27.23
C LYS A 17 8.77 5.61 26.09
N CYS A 18 7.58 5.62 25.50
CA CYS A 18 7.21 6.59 24.46
C CYS A 18 5.69 6.71 24.43
N ARG A 19 5.18 7.70 23.67
CA ARG A 19 3.75 7.97 23.60
C ARG A 19 2.99 6.80 22.94
N ILE A 20 1.77 6.55 23.40
CA ILE A 20 0.93 5.44 22.90
C ILE A 20 0.60 5.63 21.41
N ASP A 21 0.48 6.89 20.98
CA ASP A 21 0.20 7.33 19.61
C ASP A 21 1.47 7.49 18.74
N CYS A 22 2.62 6.95 19.16
CA CYS A 22 3.84 7.10 18.38
C CYS A 22 3.66 6.49 16.97
N PRO A 23 3.94 7.25 15.90
CA PRO A 23 3.79 6.74 14.53
C PRO A 23 4.88 5.71 14.19
N PHE A 24 5.94 5.62 15.00
CA PHE A 24 7.06 4.71 14.80
C PHE A 24 6.94 3.45 15.66
N ARG A 25 7.59 2.37 15.23
CA ARG A 25 7.45 1.05 15.85
C ARG A 25 8.11 0.94 17.22
N HIS A 26 7.37 0.35 18.18
CA HIS A 26 7.81 0.05 19.55
C HIS A 26 8.14 -1.44 19.74
N SER A 27 8.89 -2.05 18.81
CA SER A 27 9.35 -3.42 18.95
C SER A 27 10.69 -3.63 18.26
N THR A 28 11.53 -4.48 18.86
CA THR A 28 12.82 -4.93 18.31
C THR A 28 12.71 -6.26 17.58
N TYR A 29 11.55 -6.93 17.64
CA TYR A 29 11.33 -8.28 17.12
C TYR A 29 11.69 -8.45 15.63
N HIS A 30 11.50 -7.40 14.83
CA HIS A 30 11.79 -7.39 13.40
C HIS A 30 13.14 -6.75 13.03
N GLU A 31 13.88 -6.13 13.96
CA GLU A 31 15.15 -5.44 13.63
C GLU A 31 16.30 -6.40 13.35
N VAL A 32 16.31 -7.58 13.98
CA VAL A 32 17.52 -8.43 14.07
C VAL A 32 17.50 -9.59 13.08
N LYS A 33 16.36 -9.89 12.45
CA LYS A 33 16.22 -11.13 11.71
C LYS A 33 16.53 -10.92 10.23
N GLN A 34 17.83 -10.86 9.90
CA GLN A 34 18.28 -11.19 8.55
C GLN A 34 18.00 -12.68 8.28
N ARG A 35 16.74 -13.02 8.00
CA ARG A 35 16.34 -14.41 7.70
C ARG A 35 16.67 -14.82 6.27
N LYS A 36 17.13 -13.88 5.45
CA LYS A 36 17.46 -14.09 4.03
C LYS A 36 18.48 -15.20 3.80
N ASP A 37 19.34 -15.46 4.77
CA ASP A 37 20.39 -16.50 4.68
C ASP A 37 19.95 -17.83 5.34
N ILE A 38 18.82 -17.84 6.04
CA ILE A 38 18.28 -19.01 6.75
C ILE A 38 17.28 -19.73 5.83
N MET A 39 17.45 -21.03 5.64
CA MET A 39 16.57 -21.83 4.79
C MET A 39 15.12 -21.83 5.28
N CYS A 40 14.17 -21.69 4.34
CA CYS A 40 12.75 -21.73 4.63
C CYS A 40 12.33 -23.14 5.04
N TYR A 41 11.78 -23.26 6.25
CA TYR A 41 11.30 -24.54 6.81
C TYR A 41 10.31 -25.29 5.90
N TRP A 42 9.48 -24.55 5.15
CA TRP A 42 8.46 -25.12 4.28
C TRP A 42 9.01 -25.61 2.95
N GLU A 43 10.23 -25.23 2.57
CA GLU A 43 10.79 -25.62 1.28
C GLU A 43 10.94 -27.15 1.17
N ASP A 44 11.40 -27.81 2.23
CA ASP A 44 11.56 -29.27 2.29
C ASP A 44 10.25 -30.01 2.61
N LYS A 45 9.14 -29.29 2.84
CA LYS A 45 7.85 -29.84 3.31
C LYS A 45 6.70 -29.64 2.32
N GLY A 46 7.00 -29.47 1.04
CA GLY A 46 6.03 -29.23 -0.02
C GLY A 46 6.07 -27.82 -0.61
N GLY A 47 7.06 -27.02 -0.26
CA GLY A 47 7.32 -25.69 -0.81
C GLY A 47 6.68 -24.55 -0.02
N CYS A 48 7.35 -23.40 0.01
CA CYS A 48 6.77 -22.20 0.60
C CYS A 48 5.74 -21.54 -0.34
N THR A 49 4.53 -21.28 0.18
CA THR A 49 3.45 -20.56 -0.53
C THR A 49 3.42 -19.06 -0.22
N LYS A 50 4.22 -18.59 0.73
CA LYS A 50 4.20 -17.19 1.17
C LYS A 50 4.94 -16.30 0.16
N TYR A 51 4.20 -15.42 -0.51
CA TYR A 51 4.68 -14.52 -1.57
C TYR A 51 5.91 -13.67 -1.17
N ARG A 52 5.93 -13.15 0.07
CA ARG A 52 7.08 -12.40 0.63
C ARG A 52 7.64 -13.09 1.87
N CYS A 53 8.14 -14.31 1.67
CA CYS A 53 8.75 -15.07 2.76
C CYS A 53 10.18 -14.59 3.06
N GLU A 54 10.42 -14.15 4.29
CA GLU A 54 11.71 -13.60 4.74
C GLU A 54 12.88 -14.61 4.68
N TYR A 55 12.61 -15.91 4.61
CA TYR A 55 13.58 -17.02 4.64
C TYR A 55 14.05 -17.44 3.25
N LYS A 56 15.29 -17.89 3.11
CA LYS A 56 15.90 -18.37 1.86
C LYS A 56 15.11 -19.51 1.21
N HIS A 57 14.90 -19.47 -0.10
CA HIS A 57 14.31 -20.57 -0.88
C HIS A 57 15.34 -21.21 -1.82
N ASN A 58 15.02 -22.37 -2.38
CA ASN A 58 15.84 -22.98 -3.42
C ASN A 58 15.61 -22.27 -4.76
N ASP A 59 14.39 -21.78 -4.99
CA ASP A 59 14.04 -20.98 -6.16
C ASP A 59 14.48 -19.50 -5.97
N PRO A 60 15.45 -19.01 -6.77
CA PRO A 60 15.93 -17.63 -6.67
C PRO A 60 14.85 -16.58 -6.98
N LEU A 61 13.82 -16.93 -7.78
CA LEU A 61 12.76 -15.99 -8.16
C LEU A 61 11.91 -15.57 -6.96
N LYS A 62 11.75 -16.46 -5.97
CA LYS A 62 11.04 -16.14 -4.71
C LYS A 62 11.84 -15.20 -3.80
N ASP A 63 13.13 -15.06 -4.04
CA ASP A 63 14.06 -14.29 -3.21
C ASP A 63 14.49 -12.96 -3.85
N GLU A 64 14.13 -12.70 -5.11
CA GLU A 64 14.49 -11.48 -5.85
C GLU A 64 14.11 -10.19 -5.10
N TRP A 65 12.92 -10.16 -4.47
CA TRP A 65 12.44 -9.00 -3.72
C TRP A 65 13.26 -8.68 -2.46
N LYS A 66 14.12 -9.59 -2.00
CA LYS A 66 15.00 -9.38 -0.84
C LYS A 66 16.28 -8.64 -1.21
N GLU A 67 16.65 -8.62 -2.49
CA GLU A 67 17.80 -7.87 -2.96
C GLU A 67 17.45 -6.38 -3.07
N VAL A 68 18.06 -5.57 -2.21
CA VAL A 68 18.01 -4.12 -2.36
C VAL A 68 18.99 -3.73 -3.47
N ARG A 69 18.50 -3.64 -4.71
CA ARG A 69 19.27 -3.11 -5.84
C ARG A 69 19.11 -1.61 -5.90
N VAL A 70 20.15 -0.87 -5.51
CA VAL A 70 20.22 0.57 -5.75
C VAL A 70 20.62 0.76 -7.21
N LYS A 71 19.67 1.16 -8.06
CA LYS A 71 19.97 1.54 -9.43
C LYS A 71 20.79 2.84 -9.43
N SER A 72 21.85 2.87 -10.21
CA SER A 72 22.59 4.09 -10.51
C SER A 72 21.71 5.07 -11.30
N LEU A 73 22.05 6.37 -11.23
CA LEU A 73 21.33 7.39 -11.98
C LEU A 73 21.34 7.12 -13.49
N ASN A 74 22.45 6.60 -14.02
CA ASN A 74 22.56 6.22 -15.44
C ASN A 74 21.63 5.07 -15.81
N GLU A 75 21.50 4.05 -14.96
CA GLU A 75 20.55 2.94 -15.20
C GLU A 75 19.10 3.42 -15.16
N ILE A 76 18.79 4.37 -14.29
CA ILE A 76 17.45 5.00 -14.23
C ILE A 76 17.16 5.77 -15.53
N ILE A 77 18.10 6.57 -16.00
CA ILE A 77 17.98 7.34 -17.25
C ILE A 77 17.81 6.39 -18.45
N GLN A 78 18.61 5.33 -18.54
CA GLN A 78 18.50 4.34 -19.62
C GLN A 78 17.16 3.60 -19.59
N THR A 79 16.70 3.19 -18.41
CA THR A 79 15.38 2.55 -18.25
C THR A 79 14.26 3.49 -18.72
N LYS A 80 14.31 4.77 -18.32
CA LYS A 80 13.33 5.79 -18.74
C LYS A 80 13.32 5.96 -20.26
N SER A 81 14.48 6.12 -20.89
CA SER A 81 14.59 6.27 -22.35
C SER A 81 14.06 5.05 -23.11
N THR A 82 14.25 3.84 -22.55
CA THR A 82 13.75 2.60 -23.14
C THR A 82 12.23 2.53 -23.06
N ILE A 83 11.65 2.89 -21.91
CA ILE A 83 10.19 2.93 -21.73
C ILE A 83 9.55 3.98 -22.65
N GLU A 84 10.15 5.17 -22.77
CA GLU A 84 9.65 6.22 -23.66
C GLU A 84 9.66 5.77 -25.12
N ARG A 85 10.71 5.07 -25.55
CA ARG A 85 10.80 4.50 -26.90
C ARG A 85 9.75 3.42 -27.15
N LEU A 86 9.59 2.48 -26.22
CA LEU A 86 8.59 1.41 -26.34
C LEU A 86 7.16 1.97 -26.35
N ASN A 87 6.88 3.02 -25.57
CA ASN A 87 5.58 3.68 -25.58
C ASN A 87 5.34 4.43 -26.91
N ALA A 88 6.37 5.08 -27.46
CA ALA A 88 6.27 5.72 -28.76
C ALA A 88 6.02 4.69 -29.88
N GLU A 89 6.70 3.54 -29.83
CA GLU A 89 6.49 2.42 -30.77
C GLU A 89 5.08 1.81 -30.63
N ALA A 90 4.57 1.64 -29.40
CA ALA A 90 3.21 1.14 -29.14
C ALA A 90 2.09 2.09 -29.60
N CYS A 91 2.31 3.41 -29.58
CA CYS A 91 1.37 4.38 -30.14
C CYS A 91 1.27 4.31 -31.67
N VAL A 92 2.34 3.90 -32.36
CA VAL A 92 2.37 3.80 -33.83
C VAL A 92 1.65 2.54 -34.34
N GLU A 93 1.65 1.45 -33.57
CA GLU A 93 0.94 0.21 -33.95
C GLU A 93 -0.59 0.37 -33.88
N ILE A 94 -1.12 1.10 -32.89
CA ILE A 94 -2.57 1.34 -32.76
C ILE A 94 -3.12 2.20 -33.92
N ASP A 95 -2.34 3.16 -34.42
CA ASP A 95 -2.77 4.03 -35.53
C ASP A 95 -2.72 3.34 -36.90
N LEU A 96 -1.82 2.38 -37.13
CA LEU A 96 -1.69 1.72 -38.43
C LEU A 96 -2.68 0.56 -38.66
N GLU A 97 -3.15 -0.12 -37.60
CA GLU A 97 -4.15 -1.18 -37.73
C GLU A 97 -5.58 -0.66 -37.96
N ASN A 98 -5.89 0.54 -37.49
CA ASN A 98 -7.17 1.20 -37.78
C ASN A 98 -7.22 1.81 -39.18
N ILE A 99 -6.10 2.33 -39.72
CA ILE A 99 -6.07 2.95 -41.06
C ILE A 99 -6.12 1.92 -42.20
N LYS A 100 -5.73 0.65 -41.97
CA LYS A 100 -5.76 -0.39 -43.01
C LYS A 100 -7.12 -1.06 -43.23
N LYS A 101 -8.10 -0.88 -42.35
CA LYS A 101 -9.44 -1.48 -42.51
C LYS A 101 -10.45 -0.62 -43.27
N GLU A 102 -10.15 0.64 -43.56
CA GLU A 102 -11.10 1.57 -44.21
C GLU A 102 -10.80 1.89 -45.68
N LYS A 103 -9.82 1.22 -46.32
CA LYS A 103 -9.43 1.49 -47.72
C LYS A 103 -10.01 0.51 -48.74
N GLU A 104 -11.30 0.21 -48.65
CA GLU A 104 -12.09 -0.31 -49.77
C GLU A 104 -13.52 0.26 -49.75
N VAL A 105 -13.68 1.58 -49.76
CA VAL A 105 -14.92 2.17 -50.28
C VAL A 105 -14.59 3.37 -51.14
N ASP A 106 -15.17 3.33 -52.33
CA ASP A 106 -14.98 4.16 -53.50
C ASP A 106 -15.20 5.65 -53.24
N ILE A 107 -14.40 6.46 -53.93
CA ILE A 107 -14.39 7.92 -53.87
C ILE A 107 -15.49 8.44 -54.77
N SER A 108 -16.54 9.07 -54.21
CA SER A 108 -17.39 10.03 -54.91
C SER A 108 -18.32 10.78 -53.94
N ASN A 109 -17.83 11.85 -53.31
CA ASN A 109 -18.44 13.18 -53.40
C ASN A 109 -17.79 14.19 -52.45
N SER A 110 -17.26 15.22 -53.10
CA SER A 110 -16.82 16.52 -52.62
C SER A 110 -17.82 17.22 -51.67
N GLU A 111 -17.28 17.83 -50.61
CA GLU A 111 -17.55 19.22 -50.15
C GLU A 111 -18.69 19.60 -49.17
N GLU A 112 -19.41 18.69 -48.48
CA GLU A 112 -20.51 19.13 -47.58
C GLU A 112 -20.50 18.58 -46.13
N PHE A 113 -19.33 18.32 -45.51
CA PHE A 113 -19.32 17.64 -44.19
C PHE A 113 -18.28 18.16 -43.18
N VAL A 114 -18.10 19.49 -43.06
CA VAL A 114 -17.16 20.06 -42.07
C VAL A 114 -17.86 20.82 -40.93
N ALA A 115 -19.17 21.01 -40.95
CA ALA A 115 -19.86 21.82 -39.93
C ALA A 115 -20.56 21.04 -38.80
N GLU A 116 -20.75 19.72 -38.91
CA GLU A 116 -21.67 18.99 -38.02
C GLU A 116 -20.99 18.09 -36.96
N LYS A 117 -19.65 17.97 -36.97
CA LYS A 117 -18.91 17.10 -36.02
C LYS A 117 -18.31 17.81 -34.80
N ASP A 118 -18.24 19.15 -34.80
CA ASP A 118 -17.66 19.90 -33.67
C ASP A 118 -18.64 20.09 -32.50
N THR A 119 -19.96 20.05 -32.76
CA THR A 119 -20.98 20.19 -31.72
C THR A 119 -21.09 18.94 -30.84
N THR A 120 -20.94 17.75 -31.41
CA THR A 120 -21.14 16.48 -30.70
C THR A 120 -20.03 16.17 -29.69
N VAL A 121 -18.80 16.63 -29.93
CA VAL A 121 -17.66 16.36 -29.03
C VAL A 121 -17.71 17.25 -27.79
N ASN A 122 -18.11 18.52 -27.94
CA ASN A 122 -18.23 19.45 -26.81
C ASN A 122 -19.33 19.05 -25.83
N ASP A 123 -20.49 18.62 -26.33
CA ASP A 123 -21.62 18.19 -25.48
C ASP A 123 -21.25 16.96 -24.62
N VAL A 124 -20.47 16.03 -25.19
CA VAL A 124 -20.00 14.83 -24.47
C VAL A 124 -18.99 15.21 -23.37
N VAL A 125 -18.09 16.16 -23.63
CA VAL A 125 -17.11 16.62 -22.65
C VAL A 125 -17.78 17.36 -21.48
N GLU A 126 -18.79 18.19 -21.76
CA GLU A 126 -19.50 18.94 -20.73
C GLU A 126 -20.28 18.01 -19.79
N THR A 127 -20.93 16.98 -20.34
CA THR A 127 -21.67 15.96 -19.57
C THR A 127 -20.74 15.15 -18.63
N ILE A 128 -19.50 14.87 -19.04
CA ILE A 128 -18.51 14.13 -18.23
C ILE A 128 -17.99 14.99 -17.07
N ILE A 129 -17.81 16.29 -17.28
CA ILE A 129 -17.35 17.21 -16.25
C ILE A 129 -18.41 17.36 -15.15
N GLU A 130 -19.68 17.44 -15.55
CA GLU A 130 -20.79 17.65 -14.63
C GLU A 130 -21.08 16.43 -13.75
N THR A 131 -20.99 15.23 -14.33
CA THR A 131 -21.11 13.96 -13.58
C THR A 131 -19.98 13.77 -12.55
N LYS A 132 -18.74 14.18 -12.88
CA LYS A 132 -17.62 14.12 -11.92
C LYS A 132 -17.77 15.09 -10.76
N LYS A 133 -18.27 16.31 -11.00
CA LYS A 133 -18.51 17.29 -9.93
C LYS A 133 -19.55 16.79 -8.92
N ARG A 134 -20.61 16.16 -9.42
CA ARG A 134 -21.70 15.63 -8.58
C ARG A 134 -21.25 14.46 -7.68
N ALA A 135 -20.37 13.59 -8.19
CA ALA A 135 -19.79 12.51 -7.40
C ALA A 135 -18.90 13.02 -6.25
N ILE A 136 -18.14 14.09 -6.49
CA ILE A 136 -17.27 14.72 -5.47
C ILE A 136 -18.11 15.39 -4.37
N GLU A 137 -19.24 16.02 -4.72
CA GLU A 137 -20.17 16.60 -3.73
C GLU A 137 -20.94 15.55 -2.91
N GLU A 138 -21.18 14.35 -3.45
CA GLU A 138 -21.79 13.25 -2.70
C GLU A 138 -20.79 12.62 -1.72
N GLU A 139 -19.52 12.49 -2.09
CA GLU A 139 -18.46 12.03 -1.17
C GLU A 139 -18.21 13.01 -0.02
N SER A 140 -18.35 14.33 -0.24
CA SER A 140 -18.16 15.32 0.82
C SER A 140 -19.30 15.35 1.86
N LYS A 141 -20.47 14.78 1.54
CA LYS A 141 -21.65 14.75 2.44
C LYS A 141 -21.71 13.51 3.35
N LEU A 142 -20.81 12.54 3.17
CA LEU A 142 -20.72 11.31 3.97
C LEU A 142 -19.74 11.38 5.15
N SER A 143 -19.13 12.55 5.38
CA SER A 143 -18.29 12.82 6.55
C SER A 143 -19.08 13.59 7.63
N ASN A 144 -20.07 12.95 8.25
CA ASN A 144 -20.69 13.49 9.47
C ASN A 144 -19.90 13.00 10.70
N GLU A 145 -19.27 13.95 11.39
CA GLU A 145 -18.44 13.80 12.60
C GLU A 145 -19.15 13.18 13.84
N GLU A 146 -20.45 12.86 13.75
CA GLU A 146 -21.24 12.44 14.91
C GLU A 146 -21.25 10.91 15.15
N ASP A 147 -21.05 10.08 14.12
CA ASP A 147 -21.06 8.61 14.27
C ASP A 147 -19.80 8.06 14.97
N VAL A 148 -18.69 8.80 14.97
CA VAL A 148 -17.44 8.41 15.63
C VAL A 148 -17.53 8.56 17.16
N LYS A 149 -18.39 9.44 17.67
CA LYS A 149 -18.55 9.62 19.13
C LYS A 149 -19.38 8.50 19.76
N ARG A 150 -20.34 7.92 19.03
CA ARG A 150 -21.19 6.84 19.56
C ARG A 150 -20.40 5.55 19.79
N TYR A 151 -19.44 5.24 18.93
CA TYR A 151 -18.61 4.04 19.05
C TYR A 151 -17.56 4.08 20.19
N LYS A 152 -17.29 5.26 20.78
CA LYS A 152 -16.33 5.41 21.89
C LYS A 152 -16.92 5.10 23.27
N ASN A 153 -18.25 5.08 23.42
CA ASN A 153 -18.90 4.93 24.72
C ASN A 153 -19.36 3.49 25.02
N GLU A 154 -19.22 2.55 24.08
CA GLU A 154 -19.79 1.19 24.20
C GLU A 154 -18.72 0.08 24.22
N ILE A 155 -17.45 0.44 24.41
CA ILE A 155 -16.39 -0.53 24.74
C ILE A 155 -16.09 -0.38 26.23
N VAL A 156 -16.79 -1.24 26.98
CA VAL A 156 -16.58 -1.70 28.35
C VAL A 156 -15.21 -1.31 28.93
N TYR A 157 -15.19 -0.22 29.72
CA TYR A 157 -14.04 0.17 30.55
C TYR A 157 -13.99 -0.61 31.88
N GLU A 158 -15.07 -1.32 32.25
CA GLU A 158 -15.17 -2.02 33.53
C GLU A 158 -14.30 -3.29 33.57
N ASP A 159 -14.20 -4.03 32.46
CA ASP A 159 -13.40 -5.28 32.38
C ASP A 159 -11.88 -5.02 32.43
N ILE A 160 -11.41 -3.90 31.87
CA ILE A 160 -9.99 -3.54 31.85
C ILE A 160 -9.53 -3.08 33.23
N ASP A 161 -10.39 -2.41 33.98
CA ASP A 161 -10.07 -1.92 35.33
C ASP A 161 -10.00 -3.05 36.36
N GLU A 162 -10.73 -4.16 36.18
CA GLU A 162 -10.56 -5.37 36.99
C GLU A 162 -9.25 -6.11 36.66
N GLU A 163 -8.92 -6.26 35.38
CA GLU A 163 -7.68 -6.92 34.94
C GLU A 163 -6.43 -6.15 35.42
N ILE A 164 -6.48 -4.81 35.47
CA ILE A 164 -5.41 -3.98 36.03
C ILE A 164 -5.27 -4.18 37.55
N LYS A 165 -6.38 -4.27 38.28
CA LYS A 165 -6.35 -4.49 39.75
C LYS A 165 -5.81 -5.86 40.13
N GLU A 166 -6.11 -6.89 39.35
CA GLU A 166 -5.54 -8.23 39.57
C GLU A 166 -4.02 -8.23 39.35
N LEU A 167 -3.54 -7.57 38.29
CA LEU A 167 -2.10 -7.45 38.00
C LEU A 167 -1.35 -6.65 39.07
N ASP A 168 -1.93 -5.58 39.60
CA ASP A 168 -1.32 -4.79 40.68
C ASP A 168 -1.17 -5.62 41.97
N LYS A 169 -2.14 -6.49 42.26
CA LYS A 169 -2.09 -7.39 43.42
C LYS A 169 -1.03 -8.48 43.26
N GLU A 170 -0.91 -9.09 42.09
CA GLU A 170 0.13 -10.08 41.81
C GLU A 170 1.55 -9.49 41.93
N LEU A 171 1.73 -8.22 41.54
CA LEU A 171 3.00 -7.52 41.69
C LEU A 171 3.39 -7.28 43.16
N GLU A 172 2.42 -6.98 44.02
CA GLU A 172 2.65 -6.79 45.46
C GLU A 172 3.05 -8.12 46.14
N GLU A 173 2.39 -9.21 45.78
CA GLU A 173 2.74 -10.56 46.28
C GLU A 173 4.15 -11.00 45.86
N LEU A 174 4.59 -10.64 44.64
CA LEU A 174 5.95 -10.93 44.17
C LEU A 174 7.02 -10.06 44.86
N ASP A 175 6.70 -8.82 45.19
CA ASP A 175 7.61 -7.91 45.91
C ASP A 175 7.86 -8.38 47.35
N ASP A 176 6.84 -8.93 48.00
CA ASP A 176 6.97 -9.50 49.34
C ASP A 176 7.80 -10.80 49.34
N ILE A 177 7.65 -11.66 48.32
CA ILE A 177 8.49 -12.85 48.15
C ILE A 177 9.97 -12.48 47.92
N LEU A 178 10.24 -11.39 47.20
CA LEU A 178 11.59 -10.91 46.97
C LEU A 178 12.23 -10.35 48.23
N LYS A 179 11.47 -9.71 49.12
CA LYS A 179 11.98 -9.19 50.40
C LYS A 179 12.32 -10.29 51.42
N ASP A 180 11.64 -11.43 51.35
CA ASP A 180 11.90 -12.58 52.23
C ASP A 180 13.09 -13.45 51.77
N THR A 181 13.72 -13.14 50.63
CA THR A 181 14.85 -13.89 50.06
C THR A 181 16.21 -13.19 50.16
N GLU A 182 16.30 -12.04 50.82
CA GLU A 182 17.54 -11.37 51.27
C GLU A 182 17.82 -11.59 52.76
#